data_AF-A0A9P4TEA1-F1
#
_entry.id   AF-A0A9P4TEA1-F1
#
_cell.length_a   1.000
_cell.length_b   1.000
_cell.length_c   1.000
_cell.angle_alpha   90.00
_cell.angle_beta   90.00
_cell.angle_gamma   90.00
#
_symmetry.space_group_name_H-M   'P 1'
#
loop_
_entity.id
_entity.type
_entity.pdbx_description
1 polymer ?
#
loop_
_entity_poly.entity_id
_entity_poly.type
_entity_poly.pdbx_seq_one_letter_code
_entity_poly.pdbx_strand_id
1 'polypeptide(L)'
;MIRIQFSTLRSDDPNEERKPTPDFAANHTVNDFISRGIVDIDDAERLFSFFINRIDHFMYKIGSHKYRDLTSLRRASTILTVTICTVAALHDPKSNHLYKACSREFRRLMSASMFDRRIDRDRMRALCVASYWLHDLSWTISGYAIRRAMEINLSSSYQRVLATGDEDSMECIRLWYVLYICDRHLSILYGRPSIVKDEVSITGWEALMRTSAFTEADKRLVSQMALLIIMGNARELFGPDTGEAIPKAFAPQLTSFSRQIDHWMGFWSTELLKIHQFIGGFPTKGVIIHHHLAKLHLHSHVFRGLEGRPVPHHFQESAVAAVTAATDTIEMVLTDYDIQEALVGIPHYIHSMVAFACAFLLNIASQYSGQYISDATVFDLTTRAVRQFRSTPVGKWHLVHLMAEGLERMIAKKGGSPAARMLPSLSNETSRPSAPNGSELNTPMTGGSYGDNFFSGFDDAYNLGTSSFLNFDTGTIDLDFAGFSF
;
A
#
# COMPACT_ATOMS: atom_id res chain seq x y z
N MET A 1 5.87 -14.40 -51.54
CA MET A 1 6.91 -13.90 -50.60
C MET A 1 6.94 -12.39 -50.76
N ILE A 2 6.12 -11.66 -50.00
CA ILE A 2 5.92 -10.21 -50.17
C ILE A 2 6.54 -9.52 -48.96
N ARG A 3 7.60 -8.74 -49.20
CA ARG A 3 8.27 -7.88 -48.24
C ARG A 3 7.68 -6.48 -48.41
N ILE A 4 6.91 -6.02 -47.43
CA ILE A 4 6.43 -4.62 -47.41
C ILE A 4 7.37 -3.83 -46.49
N GLN A 5 8.04 -2.87 -47.10
CA GLN A 5 8.97 -1.93 -46.50
C GLN A 5 8.17 -0.68 -46.12
N PHE A 6 7.95 -0.43 -44.83
CA PHE A 6 7.41 0.84 -44.37
C PHE A 6 8.57 1.76 -44.00
N SER A 7 8.90 2.67 -44.90
CA SER A 7 9.69 3.87 -44.59
C SER A 7 8.82 5.11 -44.82
N THR A 8 8.95 6.06 -43.88
CA THR A 8 8.62 7.49 -43.95
C THR A 8 7.15 7.91 -43.94
N LEU A 9 6.68 8.35 -42.76
CA LEU A 9 5.82 9.53 -42.57
C LEU A 9 5.84 9.99 -41.10
N ARG A 10 6.88 10.74 -40.74
CA ARG A 10 6.83 11.87 -39.78
C ARG A 10 8.20 12.56 -39.73
N SER A 11 8.32 13.64 -40.49
CA SER A 11 9.33 14.66 -40.23
C SER A 11 8.78 15.55 -39.12
N ASP A 12 9.25 15.34 -37.89
CA ASP A 12 9.05 16.32 -36.83
C ASP A 12 10.08 17.44 -37.05
N ASP A 13 9.58 18.65 -37.29
CA ASP A 13 10.37 19.86 -37.53
C ASP A 13 11.09 20.26 -36.23
N PRO A 14 12.43 20.39 -36.20
CA PRO A 14 13.19 20.64 -34.97
C PRO A 14 13.06 22.08 -34.42
N ASN A 15 12.22 22.92 -35.03
CA ASN A 15 12.00 24.33 -34.67
C ASN A 15 10.62 24.64 -34.06
N GLU A 16 9.86 23.66 -33.56
CA GLU A 16 8.83 23.95 -32.54
C GLU A 16 9.52 24.26 -31.19
N GLU A 17 10.24 25.38 -31.18
CA GLU A 17 10.77 26.00 -29.98
C GLU A 17 9.64 26.25 -28.97
N ARG A 18 9.94 25.88 -27.72
CA ARG A 18 9.34 26.36 -26.47
C ARG A 18 8.73 27.76 -26.65
N LYS A 19 7.44 27.83 -26.94
CA LYS A 19 6.67 29.02 -26.58
C LYS A 19 6.55 29.01 -25.06
N PRO A 20 7.08 30.02 -24.34
CA PRO A 20 6.74 30.18 -22.94
C PRO A 20 5.21 30.27 -22.87
N THR A 21 4.63 29.45 -22.01
CA THR A 21 3.22 29.56 -21.67
C THR A 21 2.99 31.00 -21.19
N PRO A 22 2.00 31.74 -21.71
CA PRO A 22 1.76 33.09 -21.23
C PRO A 22 1.53 33.02 -19.71
N ASP A 23 2.16 33.91 -18.96
CA ASP A 23 1.85 34.15 -17.55
C ASP A 23 0.37 34.57 -17.43
N PHE A 24 -0.53 33.59 -17.32
CA PHE A 24 -1.94 33.78 -16.95
C PHE A 24 -2.11 33.91 -15.42
N ALA A 25 -1.01 34.10 -14.70
CA ALA A 25 -0.96 34.14 -13.24
C ALA A 25 -1.15 35.57 -12.71
N ALA A 26 -2.39 36.06 -12.69
CA ALA A 26 -2.71 37.17 -11.78
C ALA A 26 -4.14 37.21 -11.23
N ASN A 27 -5.17 36.69 -11.90
CA ASN A 27 -6.56 36.95 -11.46
C ASN A 27 -7.62 35.86 -11.73
N HIS A 28 -7.25 34.59 -11.94
CA HIS A 28 -8.26 33.54 -11.95
C HIS A 28 -8.69 33.19 -10.51
N THR A 29 -9.95 33.48 -10.18
CA THR A 29 -10.60 32.97 -8.97
C THR A 29 -10.55 31.44 -9.01
N VAL A 30 -9.87 30.82 -8.04
CA VAL A 30 -9.79 29.36 -7.94
C VAL A 30 -11.21 28.83 -7.71
N ASN A 31 -11.75 28.10 -8.68
CA ASN A 31 -13.03 27.41 -8.57
C ASN A 31 -12.78 25.94 -8.19
N ASP A 32 -12.60 25.68 -6.91
CA ASP A 32 -12.33 24.36 -6.36
C ASP A 32 -13.40 23.91 -5.35
N PHE A 33 -13.15 22.81 -4.65
CA PHE A 33 -14.06 22.29 -3.63
C PHE A 33 -14.11 23.17 -2.38
N ILE A 34 -13.05 23.94 -2.11
CA ILE A 34 -12.98 24.86 -0.96
C ILE A 34 -13.81 26.11 -1.27
N SER A 35 -13.65 26.71 -2.46
CA SER A 35 -14.46 27.86 -2.89
C SER A 35 -15.95 27.53 -3.03
N ARG A 36 -16.29 26.26 -3.26
CA ARG A 36 -17.67 25.75 -3.28
C ARG A 36 -18.21 25.38 -1.89
N GLY A 37 -17.43 25.54 -0.82
CA GLY A 37 -17.84 25.24 0.56
C GLY A 37 -17.99 23.76 0.88
N ILE A 38 -17.40 22.85 0.10
CA ILE A 38 -17.39 21.41 0.42
C ILE A 38 -16.49 21.15 1.64
N VAL A 39 -15.41 21.91 1.76
CA VAL A 39 -14.51 21.95 2.92
C VAL A 39 -14.24 23.43 3.21
N ASP A 40 -14.33 23.82 4.48
CA ASP A 40 -14.03 25.18 4.90
C ASP A 40 -12.54 25.52 4.72
N ILE A 41 -12.21 26.80 4.50
CA ILE A 41 -10.83 27.23 4.29
C ILE A 41 -9.95 26.96 5.51
N ASP A 42 -10.46 27.16 6.73
CA ASP A 42 -9.69 26.96 7.97
C ASP A 42 -9.38 25.48 8.17
N ASP A 43 -10.35 24.61 7.87
CA ASP A 43 -10.16 23.17 7.88
C ASP A 43 -9.16 22.71 6.81
N ALA A 44 -9.25 23.26 5.61
CA ALA A 44 -8.30 22.94 4.53
C ALA A 44 -6.87 23.38 4.88
N GLU A 45 -6.68 24.56 5.48
CA GLU A 45 -5.37 25.05 5.92
C GLU A 45 -4.79 24.16 7.02
N ARG A 46 -5.61 23.75 7.98
CA ARG A 46 -5.22 22.83 9.05
C ARG A 46 -4.83 21.45 8.52
N LEU A 47 -5.61 20.90 7.59
CA LEU A 47 -5.32 19.62 6.93
C LEU A 47 -4.02 19.68 6.11
N PHE A 48 -3.85 20.73 5.30
CA PHE A 48 -2.64 20.96 4.53
C PHE A 48 -1.41 21.08 5.45
N SER A 49 -1.51 21.89 6.50
CA SER A 49 -0.44 22.06 7.48
C SER A 49 -0.08 20.75 8.18
N PHE A 50 -1.07 19.94 8.54
CA PHE A 50 -0.83 18.61 9.12
C PHE A 50 -0.11 17.68 8.12
N PHE A 51 -0.52 17.69 6.85
CA PHE A 51 0.12 16.87 5.82
C PHE A 51 1.60 17.23 5.63
N ILE A 52 1.91 18.50 5.39
CA ILE A 52 3.28 18.92 5.04
C ILE A 52 4.26 18.77 6.22
N ASN A 53 3.78 18.89 7.45
CA ASN A 53 4.62 18.87 8.65
C ASN A 53 4.72 17.49 9.31
N ARG A 54 3.89 16.52 8.93
CA ARG A 54 3.93 15.16 9.48
C ARG A 54 3.85 14.08 8.42
N ILE A 55 2.76 14.03 7.66
CA ILE A 55 2.47 12.90 6.77
C ILE A 55 3.47 12.81 5.60
N ASP A 56 3.77 13.92 4.93
CA ASP A 56 4.60 13.90 3.72
C ASP A 56 6.04 13.42 3.98
N HIS A 57 6.52 13.53 5.21
CA HIS A 57 7.83 13.01 5.61
C HIS A 57 7.95 11.48 5.51
N PHE A 58 6.82 10.75 5.59
CA PHE A 58 6.81 9.30 5.39
C PHE A 58 6.92 8.91 3.91
N MET A 59 6.50 9.78 2.98
CA MET A 59 6.71 9.64 1.53
C MET A 59 7.82 10.59 1.02
N TYR A 60 8.89 10.71 1.81
CA TYR A 60 10.15 11.38 1.42
C TYR A 60 9.98 12.86 1.03
N LYS A 61 8.92 13.53 1.50
CA LYS A 61 8.48 14.88 1.13
C LYS A 61 8.07 15.07 -0.33
N ILE A 62 7.86 13.99 -1.10
CA ILE A 62 7.60 14.07 -2.54
C ILE A 62 6.18 14.59 -2.84
N GLY A 63 5.23 14.39 -1.92
CA GLY A 63 3.82 14.73 -2.12
C GLY A 63 3.55 16.22 -2.18
N SER A 64 4.33 17.04 -1.46
CA SER A 64 4.08 18.48 -1.35
C SER A 64 5.32 19.38 -1.48
N HIS A 65 6.52 18.84 -1.78
CA HIS A 65 7.78 19.58 -1.73
C HIS A 65 7.78 21.01 -2.32
N LYS A 66 7.02 21.22 -3.40
CA LYS A 66 6.96 22.50 -4.13
C LYS A 66 6.12 23.59 -3.46
N TYR A 67 5.23 23.22 -2.56
CA TYR A 67 4.21 24.13 -2.02
C TYR A 67 4.45 24.36 -0.54
N ARG A 68 4.53 25.64 -0.16
CA ARG A 68 4.72 26.06 1.23
C ARG A 68 3.41 26.44 1.92
N ASP A 69 2.39 26.75 1.12
CA ASP A 69 1.10 27.26 1.57
C ASP A 69 -0.03 26.66 0.73
N LEU A 70 -1.23 26.62 1.32
CA LEU A 70 -2.41 26.09 0.66
C LEU A 70 -2.81 26.91 -0.58
N THR A 71 -2.58 28.22 -0.58
CA THR A 71 -3.04 29.09 -1.67
C THR A 71 -2.29 28.80 -2.97
N SER A 72 -0.96 28.65 -2.89
CA SER A 72 -0.13 28.27 -4.05
C SER A 72 -0.49 26.88 -4.57
N LEU A 73 -0.73 25.91 -3.68
CA LEU A 73 -1.17 24.57 -4.07
C LEU A 73 -2.54 24.58 -4.78
N ARG A 74 -3.52 25.30 -4.23
CA ARG A 74 -4.87 25.43 -4.80
C ARG A 74 -4.86 26.02 -6.20
N ARG A 75 -4.02 27.02 -6.44
CA ARG A 75 -3.84 27.64 -7.77
C ARG A 75 -3.18 26.69 -8.77
N ALA A 76 -2.26 25.86 -8.29
CA ALA A 76 -1.51 24.96 -9.17
C ALA A 76 -2.28 23.68 -9.51
N SER A 77 -2.92 23.03 -8.53
CA SER A 77 -3.56 21.73 -8.74
C SER A 77 -4.68 21.45 -7.74
N THR A 78 -5.93 21.58 -8.20
CA THR A 78 -7.12 21.20 -7.43
C THR A 78 -7.12 19.72 -7.05
N ILE A 79 -6.64 18.83 -7.94
CA ILE A 79 -6.64 17.39 -7.68
C ILE A 79 -5.61 17.02 -6.61
N LEU A 80 -4.42 17.62 -6.64
CA LEU A 80 -3.42 17.40 -5.59
C LEU A 80 -3.90 17.99 -4.25
N THR A 81 -4.55 19.15 -4.28
CA THR A 81 -5.17 19.77 -3.09
C THR A 81 -6.16 18.83 -2.43
N VAL A 82 -7.12 18.29 -3.18
CA VAL A 82 -8.13 17.39 -2.58
C VAL A 82 -7.52 16.07 -2.14
N THR A 83 -6.52 15.53 -2.86
CA THR A 83 -5.82 14.31 -2.43
C THR A 83 -5.12 14.54 -1.08
N ILE A 84 -4.38 15.64 -0.95
CA ILE A 84 -3.71 16.00 0.31
C ILE A 84 -4.74 16.17 1.43
N CYS A 85 -5.84 16.87 1.20
CA CYS A 85 -6.90 17.02 2.20
C CYS A 85 -7.56 15.67 2.56
N THR A 86 -7.74 14.78 1.59
CA THR A 86 -8.32 13.44 1.80
C THR A 86 -7.40 12.59 2.68
N VAL A 87 -6.11 12.54 2.34
CA VAL A 87 -5.11 11.79 3.11
C VAL A 87 -4.93 12.40 4.50
N ALA A 88 -4.81 13.72 4.61
CA ALA A 88 -4.73 14.38 5.91
C ALA A 88 -5.95 14.09 6.79
N ALA A 89 -7.17 14.15 6.23
CA ALA A 89 -8.39 13.87 6.97
C ALA A 89 -8.52 12.39 7.38
N LEU A 90 -7.88 11.48 6.66
CA LEU A 90 -7.78 10.06 7.02
C LEU A 90 -6.88 9.85 8.25
N HIS A 91 -5.81 10.63 8.37
CA HIS A 91 -4.81 10.47 9.44
C HIS A 91 -5.04 11.42 10.63
N ASP A 92 -5.90 12.43 10.51
CA ASP A 92 -6.23 13.34 11.60
C ASP A 92 -7.54 12.93 12.32
N PRO A 93 -7.48 12.57 13.62
CA PRO A 93 -8.66 12.15 14.38
C PRO A 93 -9.73 13.26 14.51
N LYS A 94 -9.35 14.53 14.37
CA LYS A 94 -10.29 15.66 14.45
C LYS A 94 -11.06 15.89 13.14
N SER A 95 -10.63 15.31 12.03
CA SER A 95 -11.18 15.56 10.68
C SER A 95 -12.07 14.45 10.15
N ASN A 96 -12.58 13.59 11.03
CA ASN A 96 -13.43 12.45 10.69
C ASN A 96 -14.69 12.81 9.86
N HIS A 97 -15.23 14.01 10.08
CA HIS A 97 -16.40 14.52 9.38
C HIS A 97 -16.06 14.98 7.94
N LEU A 98 -14.80 15.32 7.67
CA LEU A 98 -14.32 15.81 6.36
C LEU A 98 -13.92 14.68 5.40
N TYR A 99 -13.40 13.56 5.93
CA TYR A 99 -12.84 12.48 5.10
C TYR A 99 -13.76 12.04 3.95
N LYS A 100 -15.06 11.80 4.23
CA LYS A 100 -16.01 11.35 3.20
C LYS A 100 -16.23 12.41 2.11
N ALA A 101 -16.29 13.68 2.48
CA ALA A 101 -16.48 14.77 1.53
C ALA A 101 -15.24 14.92 0.63
N CYS A 102 -14.04 14.93 1.22
CA CYS A 102 -12.78 14.97 0.50
C CYS A 102 -12.62 13.75 -0.43
N SER A 103 -12.85 12.54 0.08
CA SER A 103 -12.73 11.29 -0.69
C SER A 103 -13.70 11.25 -1.88
N ARG A 104 -14.96 11.67 -1.68
CA ARG A 104 -15.94 11.77 -2.76
C ARG A 104 -15.51 12.77 -3.84
N GLU A 105 -15.02 13.94 -3.44
CA GLU A 105 -14.55 14.95 -4.39
C GLU A 105 -13.28 14.50 -5.13
N PHE A 106 -12.35 13.85 -4.43
CA PHE A 106 -11.17 13.23 -5.03
C PHE A 106 -11.58 12.22 -6.11
N ARG A 107 -12.48 11.28 -5.79
CA ARG A 107 -13.00 10.29 -6.74
C ARG A 107 -13.68 10.95 -7.94
N ARG A 108 -14.46 12.02 -7.72
CA ARG A 108 -15.11 12.80 -8.78
C ARG A 108 -14.10 13.43 -9.73
N LEU A 109 -13.07 14.11 -9.19
CA LEU A 109 -12.02 14.74 -10.01
C LEU A 109 -11.17 13.71 -10.74
N MET A 110 -10.81 12.61 -10.07
CA MET A 110 -10.09 11.49 -10.69
C MET A 110 -10.86 10.91 -11.86
N SER A 111 -12.15 10.61 -11.68
CA SER A 111 -13.03 10.11 -12.74
C SER A 111 -13.13 11.09 -13.91
N ALA A 112 -13.36 12.38 -13.64
CA ALA A 112 -13.47 13.41 -14.68
C ALA A 112 -12.18 13.58 -15.50
N SER A 113 -11.01 13.38 -14.87
CA SER A 113 -9.69 13.54 -15.49
C SER A 113 -9.13 12.25 -16.11
N MET A 114 -9.81 11.11 -15.96
CA MET A 114 -9.25 9.79 -16.28
C MET A 114 -8.81 9.65 -17.74
N PHE A 115 -9.54 10.28 -18.66
CA PHE A 115 -9.29 10.25 -20.11
C PHE A 115 -8.51 11.47 -20.62
N ASP A 116 -8.03 12.35 -19.72
CA ASP A 116 -7.23 13.49 -20.12
C ASP A 116 -5.93 13.01 -20.78
N ARG A 117 -5.68 13.47 -22.00
CA ARG A 117 -4.48 13.06 -22.77
C ARG A 117 -3.19 13.46 -22.08
N ARG A 118 -3.18 14.60 -21.39
CA ARG A 118 -1.99 15.14 -20.70
C ARG A 118 -2.06 14.86 -19.20
N ILE A 119 -0.94 14.43 -18.63
CA ILE A 119 -0.75 14.35 -17.19
C ILE A 119 0.43 15.26 -16.82
N ASP A 120 0.17 16.24 -15.97
CA ASP A 120 1.21 17.08 -15.40
C ASP A 120 1.84 16.43 -14.15
N ARG A 121 2.90 17.05 -13.62
CA ARG A 121 3.64 16.53 -12.47
C ARG A 121 2.81 16.53 -11.18
N ASP A 122 1.88 17.47 -11.00
CA ASP A 122 1.06 17.56 -9.78
C ASP A 122 -0.05 16.53 -9.76
N ARG A 123 -0.63 16.23 -10.92
CA ARG A 123 -1.52 15.08 -11.11
C ARG A 123 -0.78 13.77 -10.83
N MET A 124 0.46 13.62 -11.32
CA MET A 124 1.28 12.45 -11.02
C MET A 124 1.58 12.34 -9.51
N ARG A 125 1.89 13.45 -8.84
CA ARG A 125 2.02 13.50 -7.36
C ARG A 125 0.74 13.07 -6.67
N ALA A 126 -0.40 13.58 -7.11
CA ALA A 126 -1.70 13.25 -6.52
C ALA A 126 -1.97 11.75 -6.61
N LEU A 127 -1.65 11.12 -7.74
CA LEU A 127 -1.72 9.68 -7.91
C LEU A 127 -0.77 8.94 -6.97
N CYS A 128 0.50 9.37 -6.86
CA CYS A 128 1.46 8.77 -5.94
C CYS A 128 0.98 8.83 -4.47
N VAL A 129 0.55 10.01 -4.01
CA VAL A 129 0.01 10.23 -2.66
C VAL A 129 -1.20 9.31 -2.42
N ALA A 130 -2.15 9.26 -3.36
CA ALA A 130 -3.32 8.41 -3.23
C ALA A 130 -2.95 6.92 -3.18
N SER A 131 -2.08 6.45 -4.07
CA SER A 131 -1.58 5.07 -4.08
C SER A 131 -0.86 4.69 -2.79
N TYR A 132 -0.17 5.63 -2.15
CA TYR A 132 0.64 5.37 -0.97
C TYR A 132 -0.19 5.19 0.31
N TRP A 133 -1.31 5.91 0.45
CA TRP A 133 -2.11 5.95 1.70
C TRP A 133 -3.58 5.50 1.59
N LEU A 134 -4.23 5.63 0.43
CA LEU A 134 -5.66 5.29 0.29
C LEU A 134 -5.82 3.79 -0.02
N HIS A 135 -5.82 2.96 1.02
CA HIS A 135 -5.80 1.49 0.90
C HIS A 135 -6.88 0.90 -0.03
N ASP A 136 -8.09 1.48 -0.02
CA ASP A 136 -9.26 1.04 -0.79
C ASP A 136 -9.14 1.35 -2.29
N LEU A 137 -8.25 2.27 -2.65
CA LEU A 137 -8.02 2.73 -4.02
C LEU A 137 -6.61 2.45 -4.53
N SER A 138 -5.70 2.03 -3.64
CA SER A 138 -4.26 2.05 -3.88
C SER A 138 -3.87 1.22 -5.10
N TRP A 139 -4.45 0.03 -5.26
CA TRP A 139 -4.23 -0.86 -6.41
C TRP A 139 -4.63 -0.20 -7.73
N THR A 140 -5.90 0.20 -7.85
CA THR A 140 -6.45 0.78 -9.09
C THR A 140 -5.72 2.05 -9.49
N ILE A 141 -5.45 2.93 -8.51
CA ILE A 141 -4.75 4.19 -8.75
C ILE A 141 -3.29 3.93 -9.12
N SER A 142 -2.60 3.01 -8.43
CA SER A 142 -1.19 2.67 -8.75
C SER A 142 -1.08 2.17 -10.18
N GLY A 143 -1.92 1.21 -10.58
CA GLY A 143 -1.93 0.68 -11.94
C GLY A 143 -2.29 1.73 -13.01
N TYR A 144 -3.15 2.70 -12.70
CA TYR A 144 -3.39 3.84 -13.58
C TYR A 144 -2.16 4.77 -13.66
N ALA A 145 -1.58 5.13 -12.52
CA ALA A 145 -0.44 6.03 -12.43
C ALA A 145 0.79 5.49 -13.17
N ILE A 146 1.07 4.20 -13.03
CA ILE A 146 2.18 3.53 -13.73
C ILE A 146 1.97 3.59 -15.25
N ARG A 147 0.76 3.30 -15.74
CA ARG A 147 0.45 3.42 -17.18
C ARG A 147 0.66 4.85 -17.68
N ARG A 148 0.17 5.84 -16.96
CA ARG A 148 0.36 7.26 -17.31
C ARG A 148 1.82 7.68 -17.26
N ALA A 149 2.61 7.16 -16.30
CA ALA A 149 4.04 7.41 -16.20
C ALA A 149 4.83 6.78 -17.37
N MET A 150 4.44 5.58 -17.81
CA MET A 150 5.01 4.92 -18.99
C MET A 150 4.70 5.69 -20.27
N GLU A 151 3.48 6.20 -20.44
CA GLU A 151 3.08 6.99 -21.61
C GLU A 151 3.89 8.28 -21.79
N ILE A 152 4.28 8.94 -20.70
CA ILE A 152 5.17 10.11 -20.74
C ILE A 152 6.66 9.74 -20.63
N ASN A 153 6.98 8.45 -20.65
CA ASN A 153 8.32 7.89 -20.51
C ASN A 153 9.10 8.47 -19.32
N LEU A 154 8.46 8.50 -18.14
CA LEU A 154 8.99 9.17 -16.94
C LEU A 154 10.38 8.65 -16.54
N SER A 155 10.61 7.35 -16.71
CA SER A 155 11.87 6.65 -16.43
C SER A 155 13.05 7.15 -17.27
N SER A 156 12.80 7.73 -18.46
CA SER A 156 13.85 8.33 -19.31
C SER A 156 14.62 9.47 -18.62
N SER A 157 14.01 10.09 -17.61
CA SER A 157 14.64 11.13 -16.81
C SER A 157 15.90 10.63 -16.08
N TYR A 158 16.05 9.32 -15.88
CA TYR A 158 17.20 8.71 -15.21
C TYR A 158 18.52 9.06 -15.91
N GLN A 159 18.55 8.91 -17.24
CA GLN A 159 19.74 9.22 -18.03
C GLN A 159 20.05 10.72 -18.03
N ARG A 160 19.01 11.59 -18.00
CA ARG A 160 19.20 13.04 -17.85
C ARG A 160 19.83 13.40 -16.52
N VAL A 161 19.36 12.81 -15.42
CA VAL A 161 19.96 13.06 -14.09
C VAL A 161 21.43 12.67 -14.07
N LEU A 162 21.80 11.52 -14.63
CA LEU A 162 23.20 11.09 -14.67
C LEU A 162 24.08 11.99 -15.55
N ALA A 163 23.54 12.50 -16.66
CA ALA A 163 24.29 13.33 -17.59
C ALA A 163 24.49 14.77 -17.09
N THR A 164 23.48 15.36 -16.47
CA THR A 164 23.47 16.80 -16.17
C THR A 164 23.23 17.16 -14.71
N GLY A 165 22.86 16.22 -13.85
CA GLY A 165 22.47 16.50 -12.46
C GLY A 165 21.20 17.35 -12.34
N ASP A 166 20.32 17.31 -13.35
CA ASP A 166 19.12 18.15 -13.43
C ASP A 166 18.09 17.81 -12.33
N GLU A 167 17.73 18.81 -11.51
CA GLU A 167 16.80 18.64 -10.39
C GLU A 167 15.38 18.32 -10.85
N ASP A 168 14.91 18.91 -11.95
CA ASP A 168 13.58 18.64 -12.50
C ASP A 168 13.45 17.19 -12.97
N SER A 169 14.50 16.65 -13.60
CA SER A 169 14.58 15.22 -13.97
C SER A 169 14.69 14.33 -12.72
N MET A 170 15.36 14.78 -11.65
CA MET A 170 15.42 14.03 -10.39
C MET A 170 14.05 13.93 -9.72
N GLU A 171 13.22 14.98 -9.79
CA GLU A 171 11.83 14.90 -9.32
C GLU A 171 11.00 13.84 -10.07
N CYS A 172 11.19 13.75 -11.39
CA CYS A 172 10.53 12.71 -12.19
C CYS A 172 10.95 11.30 -11.74
N ILE A 173 12.22 11.11 -11.40
CA ILE A 173 12.74 9.84 -10.88
C ILE A 173 12.21 9.53 -9.48
N ARG A 174 12.11 10.52 -8.60
CA ARG A 174 11.47 10.35 -7.29
C ARG A 174 10.04 9.85 -7.41
N LEU A 175 9.24 10.43 -8.32
CA LEU A 175 7.87 9.96 -8.59
C LEU A 175 7.85 8.54 -9.17
N TRP A 176 8.74 8.25 -10.12
CA TRP A 176 8.87 6.91 -10.68
C TRP A 176 9.19 5.85 -9.62
N TYR A 177 10.08 6.18 -8.68
CA TYR A 177 10.49 5.29 -7.59
C TYR A 177 9.38 5.09 -6.56
N VAL A 178 8.59 6.11 -6.24
CA VAL A 178 7.40 5.95 -5.40
C VAL A 178 6.39 5.00 -6.07
N LEU A 179 6.16 5.13 -7.39
CA LEU A 179 5.28 4.21 -8.12
C LEU A 179 5.82 2.78 -8.12
N TYR A 180 7.12 2.59 -8.30
CA TYR A 180 7.77 1.27 -8.18
C TYR A 180 7.54 0.65 -6.79
N ILE A 181 7.74 1.43 -5.72
CA ILE A 181 7.52 0.99 -4.35
C ILE A 181 6.06 0.57 -4.15
N CYS A 182 5.10 1.40 -4.59
CA CYS A 182 3.67 1.08 -4.51
C CYS A 182 3.35 -0.22 -5.26
N ASP A 183 3.81 -0.37 -6.50
CA ASP A 183 3.59 -1.58 -7.33
C ASP A 183 4.10 -2.85 -6.62
N ARG A 184 5.35 -2.82 -6.12
CA ARG A 184 5.97 -3.96 -5.44
C ARG A 184 5.28 -4.29 -4.12
N HIS A 185 4.96 -3.29 -3.30
CA HIS A 185 4.22 -3.47 -2.05
C HIS A 185 2.85 -4.11 -2.30
N LEU A 186 2.07 -3.58 -3.24
CA LEU A 186 0.73 -4.10 -3.53
C LEU A 186 0.77 -5.48 -4.17
N SER A 187 1.80 -5.75 -5.00
CA SER A 187 2.08 -7.09 -5.54
C SER A 187 2.34 -8.12 -4.43
N ILE A 188 3.08 -7.75 -3.39
CA ILE A 188 3.32 -8.60 -2.20
C ILE A 188 2.01 -8.82 -1.42
N LEU A 189 1.24 -7.77 -1.16
CA LEU A 189 0.00 -7.85 -0.39
C LEU A 189 -1.07 -8.68 -1.08
N TYR A 190 -1.35 -8.40 -2.34
CA TYR A 190 -2.48 -9.01 -3.05
C TYR A 190 -2.09 -10.27 -3.84
N GLY A 191 -0.81 -10.67 -3.78
CA GLY A 191 -0.29 -11.81 -4.54
C GLY A 191 -0.37 -11.64 -6.06
N ARG A 192 -0.53 -10.41 -6.57
CA ARG A 192 -0.69 -10.09 -8.00
C ARG A 192 0.65 -9.76 -8.68
N PRO A 193 0.86 -10.09 -9.96
CA PRO A 193 2.08 -9.69 -10.67
C PRO A 193 2.32 -8.18 -10.62
N SER A 194 3.57 -7.78 -10.51
CA SER A 194 3.98 -6.37 -10.58
C SER A 194 3.98 -5.87 -12.02
N ILE A 195 3.64 -4.59 -12.22
CA ILE A 195 3.57 -3.96 -13.55
C ILE A 195 4.95 -3.44 -13.97
N VAL A 196 5.70 -2.83 -13.05
CA VAL A 196 6.98 -2.20 -13.35
C VAL A 196 8.09 -3.24 -13.42
N LYS A 197 8.90 -3.22 -14.48
CA LYS A 197 10.06 -4.11 -14.62
C LYS A 197 11.31 -3.52 -13.99
N ASP A 198 12.25 -4.38 -13.59
CA ASP A 198 13.54 -3.98 -13.01
C ASP A 198 14.52 -3.51 -14.11
N GLU A 199 14.16 -2.44 -14.81
CA GLU A 199 14.97 -1.80 -15.85
C GLU A 199 16.16 -1.02 -15.25
N VAL A 200 17.06 -0.52 -16.10
CA VAL A 200 18.26 0.24 -15.68
C VAL A 200 17.93 1.44 -14.80
N SER A 201 16.76 2.07 -15.00
CA SER A 201 16.30 3.17 -14.17
C SER A 201 16.03 2.76 -12.72
N ILE A 202 15.67 1.50 -12.49
CA ILE A 202 15.41 0.91 -11.17
C ILE A 202 16.71 0.34 -10.59
N THR A 203 17.37 -0.56 -11.32
CA THR A 203 18.55 -1.30 -10.81
C THR A 203 19.81 -0.43 -10.70
N GLY A 204 19.88 0.67 -11.45
CA GLY A 204 21.00 1.61 -11.44
C GLY A 204 20.94 2.71 -10.36
N TRP A 205 20.05 2.59 -9.37
CA TRP A 205 19.83 3.62 -8.34
C TRP A 205 21.13 4.07 -7.62
N GLU A 206 22.13 3.20 -7.49
CA GLU A 206 23.44 3.53 -6.89
C GLU A 206 24.17 4.66 -7.63
N ALA A 207 24.01 4.75 -8.95
CA ALA A 207 24.63 5.81 -9.75
C ALA A 207 24.08 7.20 -9.39
N LEU A 208 22.80 7.28 -8.99
CA LEU A 208 22.16 8.53 -8.59
C LEU A 208 22.79 9.09 -7.30
N MET A 209 23.28 8.23 -6.40
CA MET A 209 23.91 8.67 -5.14
C MET A 209 25.13 9.57 -5.35
N ARG A 210 25.74 9.52 -6.54
CA ARG A 210 26.92 10.33 -6.90
C ARG A 210 26.56 11.66 -7.54
N THR A 211 25.28 11.91 -7.79
CA THR A 211 24.81 13.15 -8.44
C THR A 211 24.54 14.23 -7.40
N SER A 212 24.70 15.50 -7.79
CA SER A 212 24.45 16.64 -6.91
C SER A 212 22.98 16.82 -6.51
N ALA A 213 22.04 16.27 -7.31
CA ALA A 213 20.61 16.35 -7.05
C ALA A 213 20.12 15.34 -6.00
N PHE A 214 20.97 14.41 -5.57
CA PHE A 214 20.63 13.36 -4.61
C PHE A 214 20.67 13.89 -3.16
N THR A 215 19.63 13.57 -2.40
CA THR A 215 19.42 14.10 -1.05
C THR A 215 19.35 13.00 0.01
N GLU A 216 19.38 13.39 1.29
CA GLU A 216 19.17 12.45 2.40
C GLU A 216 17.78 11.77 2.37
N ALA A 217 16.76 12.44 1.83
CA ALA A 217 15.45 11.83 1.64
C ALA A 217 15.50 10.73 0.56
N ASP A 218 16.34 10.90 -0.46
CA ASP A 218 16.52 9.93 -1.53
C ASP A 218 17.22 8.65 -1.02
N LYS A 219 18.12 8.73 -0.02
CA LYS A 219 18.67 7.53 0.65
C LYS A 219 17.57 6.63 1.19
N ARG A 220 16.58 7.20 1.89
CA ARG A 220 15.44 6.45 2.41
C ARG A 220 14.62 5.82 1.28
N LEU A 221 14.38 6.57 0.20
CA LEU A 221 13.66 6.09 -0.98
C LEU A 221 14.36 4.90 -1.65
N VAL A 222 15.65 5.03 -1.96
CA VAL A 222 16.40 3.96 -2.63
C VAL A 222 16.68 2.77 -1.71
N SER A 223 16.74 2.97 -0.39
CA SER A 223 16.82 1.86 0.57
C SER A 223 15.63 0.91 0.42
N GLN A 224 14.42 1.45 0.25
CA GLN A 224 13.22 0.66 0.04
C GLN A 224 13.24 -0.04 -1.31
N MET A 225 13.68 0.64 -2.36
CA MET A 225 13.84 0.01 -3.67
C MET A 225 14.81 -1.18 -3.63
N ALA A 226 15.97 -1.02 -2.98
CA ALA A 226 16.97 -2.06 -2.87
C ALA A 226 16.40 -3.33 -2.20
N LEU A 227 15.58 -3.17 -1.15
CA LEU A 227 14.88 -4.31 -0.54
C LEU A 227 13.87 -4.93 -1.51
N LEU A 228 13.08 -4.10 -2.18
CA LEU A 228 12.00 -4.58 -3.04
C LEU A 228 12.51 -5.27 -4.31
N ILE A 229 13.73 -4.98 -4.76
CA ILE A 229 14.42 -5.77 -5.80
C ILE A 229 14.71 -7.18 -5.27
N ILE A 230 15.26 -7.32 -4.06
CA ILE A 230 15.52 -8.64 -3.44
C ILE A 230 14.21 -9.42 -3.29
N MET A 231 13.17 -8.77 -2.77
CA MET A 231 11.85 -9.36 -2.58
C MET A 231 11.16 -9.73 -3.89
N GLY A 232 11.33 -8.91 -4.94
CA GLY A 232 10.83 -9.18 -6.29
C GLY A 232 11.45 -10.45 -6.86
N ASN A 233 12.78 -10.58 -6.78
CA ASN A 233 13.50 -11.77 -7.23
C ASN A 233 13.10 -13.04 -6.47
N ALA A 234 12.91 -12.93 -5.15
CA ALA A 234 12.39 -14.04 -4.34
C ALA A 234 11.00 -14.47 -4.81
N ARG A 235 10.10 -13.49 -5.00
CA ARG A 235 8.73 -13.76 -5.46
C ARG A 235 8.70 -14.40 -6.84
N GLU A 236 9.53 -13.96 -7.77
CA GLU A 236 9.63 -14.55 -9.11
C GLU A 236 10.06 -16.03 -9.03
N LEU A 237 11.01 -16.36 -8.14
CA LEU A 237 11.43 -17.74 -7.92
C LEU A 237 10.32 -18.62 -7.32
N PHE A 238 9.64 -18.15 -6.27
CA PHE A 238 8.62 -18.95 -5.57
C PHE A 238 7.28 -18.99 -6.30
N GLY A 239 7.01 -18.02 -7.17
CA GLY A 239 5.77 -17.92 -7.90
C GLY A 239 4.53 -17.68 -7.02
N PRO A 240 3.33 -17.69 -7.65
CA PRO A 240 2.07 -17.64 -6.92
C PRO A 240 1.91 -18.85 -6.01
N ASP A 241 1.06 -18.73 -4.98
CA ASP A 241 0.70 -19.88 -4.16
C ASP A 241 -0.22 -20.81 -4.98
N THR A 242 0.29 -22.01 -5.29
CA THR A 242 -0.44 -23.05 -6.02
C THR A 242 -1.20 -23.99 -5.09
N GLY A 243 -1.11 -23.79 -3.77
CA GLY A 243 -1.61 -24.75 -2.76
C GLY A 243 -0.68 -25.96 -2.59
N GLU A 244 0.46 -25.99 -3.27
CA GLU A 244 1.44 -27.08 -3.17
C GLU A 244 2.59 -26.71 -2.24
N ALA A 245 3.21 -27.72 -1.63
CA ALA A 245 4.41 -27.54 -0.83
C ALA A 245 5.58 -27.10 -1.70
N ILE A 246 6.40 -26.18 -1.19
CA ILE A 246 7.55 -25.71 -1.95
C ILE A 246 8.59 -26.84 -2.16
N PRO A 247 9.24 -26.90 -3.34
CA PRO A 247 10.27 -27.91 -3.61
C PRO A 247 11.47 -27.80 -2.67
N LYS A 248 12.01 -28.93 -2.21
CA LYS A 248 13.27 -29.01 -1.44
C LYS A 248 14.42 -28.25 -2.10
N ALA A 249 14.44 -28.21 -3.43
CA ALA A 249 15.44 -27.51 -4.23
C ALA A 249 15.52 -25.99 -3.95
N PHE A 250 14.51 -25.40 -3.29
CA PHE A 250 14.46 -23.98 -2.94
C PHE A 250 15.10 -23.65 -1.57
N ALA A 251 15.49 -24.65 -0.77
CA ALA A 251 16.10 -24.41 0.54
C ALA A 251 17.38 -23.54 0.47
N PRO A 252 18.34 -23.77 -0.46
CA PRO A 252 19.50 -22.89 -0.60
C PRO A 252 19.15 -21.45 -0.97
N GLN A 253 18.09 -21.24 -1.76
CA GLN A 253 17.65 -19.94 -2.23
C GLN A 253 16.99 -19.15 -1.09
N LEU A 254 16.22 -19.81 -0.21
CA LEU A 254 15.73 -19.19 1.03
C LEU A 254 16.88 -18.63 1.87
N THR A 255 17.93 -19.43 2.09
CA THR A 255 19.13 -18.99 2.83
C THR A 255 19.83 -17.83 2.12
N SER A 256 19.95 -17.90 0.80
CA SER A 256 20.59 -16.85 -0.01
C SER A 256 19.84 -15.52 0.07
N PHE A 257 18.51 -15.52 -0.12
CA PHE A 257 17.70 -14.31 -0.02
C PHE A 257 17.66 -13.76 1.40
N SER A 258 17.57 -14.63 2.41
CA SER A 258 17.66 -14.23 3.82
C SER A 258 18.94 -13.44 4.08
N ARG A 259 20.10 -13.96 3.65
CA ARG A 259 21.39 -13.29 3.84
C ARG A 259 21.45 -11.95 3.12
N GLN A 260 20.85 -11.83 1.94
CA GLN A 260 20.77 -10.55 1.22
C GLN A 260 19.93 -9.53 2.01
N ILE A 261 18.81 -9.96 2.60
CA ILE A 261 17.97 -9.13 3.47
C ILE A 261 18.73 -8.69 4.73
N ASP A 262 19.50 -9.59 5.35
CA ASP A 262 20.33 -9.28 6.53
C ASP A 262 21.43 -8.25 6.19
N HIS A 263 22.09 -8.42 5.04
CA HIS A 263 23.11 -7.47 4.58
C HIS A 263 22.50 -6.10 4.24
N TRP A 264 21.34 -6.09 3.58
CA TRP A 264 20.58 -4.88 3.31
C TRP A 264 20.27 -4.13 4.61
N MET A 265 19.79 -4.83 5.65
CA MET A 265 19.48 -4.21 6.94
C MET A 265 20.72 -3.62 7.60
N GLY A 266 21.84 -4.35 7.64
CA GLY A 266 23.09 -3.87 8.23
C GLY A 266 23.64 -2.62 7.54
N PHE A 267 23.61 -2.60 6.21
CA PHE A 267 24.05 -1.43 5.43
C PHE A 267 23.12 -0.22 5.65
N TRP A 268 21.81 -0.38 5.43
CA TRP A 268 20.89 0.76 5.47
C TRP A 268 20.57 1.28 6.86
N SER A 269 20.63 0.43 7.90
CA SER A 269 20.53 0.92 9.28
C SER A 269 21.70 1.85 9.63
N THR A 270 22.89 1.60 9.08
CA THR A 270 24.07 2.45 9.24
C THR A 270 23.96 3.75 8.42
N GLU A 271 23.56 3.65 7.15
CA GLU A 271 23.41 4.82 6.27
C GLU A 271 22.29 5.78 6.71
N LEU A 272 21.31 5.28 7.46
CA LEU A 272 20.15 6.04 7.91
C LEU A 272 20.14 6.30 9.42
N LEU A 273 21.32 6.31 10.09
CA LEU A 273 21.43 6.56 11.54
C LEU A 273 21.04 7.99 11.97
N LYS A 274 21.04 8.95 11.04
CA LYS A 274 20.75 10.35 11.34
C LYS A 274 19.29 10.54 11.77
N ILE A 275 19.08 11.08 12.97
CA ILE A 275 17.76 11.45 13.48
C ILE A 275 17.13 12.50 12.55
N HIS A 276 15.91 12.22 12.11
CA HIS A 276 15.16 13.10 11.23
C HIS A 276 14.32 14.10 12.03
N GLN A 277 14.35 15.37 11.63
CA GLN A 277 13.71 16.47 12.36
C GLN A 277 12.21 16.26 12.67
N PHE A 278 11.45 15.67 11.75
CA PHE A 278 9.99 15.51 11.86
C PHE A 278 9.50 14.09 12.21
N ILE A 279 10.34 13.07 12.05
CA ILE A 279 9.94 11.66 12.24
C ILE A 279 10.93 10.89 13.12
N GLY A 280 11.77 11.60 13.88
CA GLY A 280 12.67 11.00 14.88
C GLY A 280 13.61 9.95 14.30
N GLY A 281 13.71 8.82 15.01
CA GLY A 281 14.51 7.66 14.63
C GLY A 281 13.86 6.77 13.57
N PHE A 282 12.66 7.13 13.07
CA PHE A 282 11.93 6.30 12.10
C PHE A 282 12.74 5.89 10.86
N PRO A 283 13.65 6.68 10.26
CA PRO A 283 14.41 6.21 9.11
C PRO A 283 15.19 4.91 9.39
N THR A 284 15.89 4.82 10.52
CA THR A 284 16.61 3.60 10.92
C THR A 284 15.64 2.50 11.33
N LYS A 285 14.64 2.83 12.16
CA LYS A 285 13.66 1.87 12.67
C LYS A 285 12.79 1.30 11.54
N GLY A 286 12.53 2.11 10.53
CA GLY A 286 11.88 1.76 9.28
C GLY A 286 12.65 0.66 8.53
N VAL A 287 13.98 0.72 8.47
CA VAL A 287 14.79 -0.36 7.88
C VAL A 287 14.60 -1.67 8.67
N ILE A 288 14.64 -1.59 10.00
CA ILE A 288 14.52 -2.75 10.88
C ILE A 288 13.14 -3.41 10.76
N ILE A 289 12.04 -2.64 10.80
CA ILE A 289 10.70 -3.23 10.64
C ILE A 289 10.53 -3.86 9.25
N HIS A 290 11.03 -3.23 8.18
CA HIS A 290 10.97 -3.82 6.84
C HIS A 290 11.84 -5.09 6.72
N HIS A 291 12.94 -5.20 7.47
CA HIS A 291 13.73 -6.42 7.57
C HIS A 291 12.91 -7.56 8.16
N HIS A 292 12.23 -7.35 9.29
CA HIS A 292 11.35 -8.35 9.89
C HIS A 292 10.21 -8.74 8.94
N LEU A 293 9.56 -7.75 8.31
CA LEU A 293 8.49 -8.02 7.35
C LEU A 293 8.96 -8.80 6.11
N ALA A 294 10.14 -8.49 5.59
CA ALA A 294 10.75 -9.19 4.46
C ALA A 294 11.12 -10.63 4.82
N LYS A 295 11.71 -10.84 6.00
CA LYS A 295 12.06 -12.16 6.54
C LYS A 295 10.81 -13.00 6.77
N LEU A 296 9.76 -12.42 7.36
CA LEU A 296 8.46 -13.07 7.52
C LEU A 296 7.90 -13.49 6.16
N HIS A 297 7.80 -12.57 5.21
CA HIS A 297 7.27 -12.89 3.88
C HIS A 297 8.06 -14.01 3.22
N LEU A 298 9.40 -13.90 3.16
CA LEU A 298 10.29 -14.90 2.55
C LEU A 298 10.16 -16.28 3.20
N HIS A 299 10.25 -16.35 4.53
CA HIS A 299 10.29 -17.64 5.21
C HIS A 299 8.91 -18.27 5.39
N SER A 300 7.82 -17.49 5.37
CA SER A 300 6.45 -18.03 5.46
C SER A 300 6.10 -19.01 4.32
N HIS A 301 6.81 -18.94 3.18
CA HIS A 301 6.66 -19.85 2.04
C HIS A 301 6.80 -21.33 2.42
N VAL A 302 7.58 -21.67 3.44
CA VAL A 302 7.81 -23.08 3.83
C VAL A 302 6.57 -23.78 4.38
N PHE A 303 5.55 -23.00 4.74
CA PHE A 303 4.27 -23.50 5.24
C PHE A 303 3.22 -23.71 4.13
N ARG A 304 3.48 -23.25 2.90
CA ARG A 304 2.54 -23.41 1.77
C ARG A 304 2.20 -24.87 1.53
N GLY A 305 0.94 -25.14 1.21
CA GLY A 305 0.44 -26.48 0.87
C GLY A 305 0.66 -27.55 1.94
N LEU A 306 0.97 -27.19 3.19
CA LEU A 306 1.15 -28.17 4.26
C LEU A 306 -0.16 -28.51 4.97
N GLU A 307 -1.12 -27.59 5.06
CA GLU A 307 -2.43 -27.82 5.71
C GLU A 307 -2.29 -28.42 7.13
N GLY A 308 -1.34 -27.91 7.93
CA GLY A 308 -1.02 -28.44 9.26
C GLY A 308 -0.11 -29.67 9.29
N ARG A 309 0.28 -30.23 8.13
CA ARG A 309 1.33 -31.25 8.08
C ARG A 309 2.66 -30.70 8.62
N PRO A 310 3.50 -31.53 9.25
CA PRO A 310 4.80 -31.10 9.76
C PRO A 310 5.67 -30.47 8.68
N VAL A 311 6.33 -29.36 9.02
CA VAL A 311 7.31 -28.74 8.13
C VAL A 311 8.48 -29.72 7.91
N PRO A 312 8.90 -29.98 6.66
CA PRO A 312 10.04 -30.85 6.38
C PRO A 312 11.32 -30.40 7.10
N HIS A 313 12.15 -31.35 7.54
CA HIS A 313 13.37 -31.06 8.32
C HIS A 313 14.29 -30.00 7.69
N HIS A 314 14.42 -30.01 6.37
CA HIS A 314 15.28 -29.07 5.63
C HIS A 314 14.73 -27.62 5.58
N PHE A 315 13.50 -27.40 6.04
CA PHE A 315 12.88 -26.08 6.16
C PHE A 315 12.65 -25.65 7.61
N GLN A 316 13.08 -26.42 8.60
CA GLN A 316 12.84 -26.14 10.02
C GLN A 316 13.44 -24.79 10.46
N GLU A 317 14.67 -24.48 10.06
CA GLU A 317 15.29 -23.17 10.34
C GLU A 317 14.47 -22.01 9.74
N SER A 318 13.92 -22.20 8.54
CA SER A 318 13.06 -21.19 7.92
C SER A 318 11.72 -21.06 8.65
N ALA A 319 11.12 -22.15 9.10
CA ALA A 319 9.89 -22.09 9.88
C ALA A 319 10.08 -21.29 11.18
N VAL A 320 11.17 -21.55 11.91
CA VAL A 320 11.56 -20.79 13.10
C VAL A 320 11.82 -19.33 12.75
N ALA A 321 12.53 -19.05 11.65
CA ALA A 321 12.82 -17.69 11.21
C ALA A 321 11.54 -16.89 10.86
N ALA A 322 10.53 -17.53 10.27
CA ALA A 322 9.25 -16.87 9.98
C ALA A 322 8.51 -16.49 11.28
N VAL A 323 8.43 -17.41 12.25
CA VAL A 323 7.78 -17.16 13.55
C VAL A 323 8.52 -16.08 14.35
N THR A 324 9.85 -16.13 14.35
CA THR A 324 10.69 -15.10 14.98
C THR A 324 10.44 -13.73 14.34
N ALA A 325 10.50 -13.64 13.02
CA ALA A 325 10.30 -12.38 12.31
C ALA A 325 8.88 -11.78 12.51
N ALA A 326 7.84 -12.62 12.58
CA ALA A 326 6.49 -12.17 12.92
C ALA A 326 6.39 -11.67 14.36
N THR A 327 7.05 -12.36 15.30
CA THR A 327 7.10 -11.96 16.71
C THR A 327 7.81 -10.63 16.87
N ASP A 328 9.01 -10.49 16.29
CA ASP A 328 9.80 -9.26 16.31
C ASP A 328 9.05 -8.08 15.70
N THR A 329 8.32 -8.31 14.59
CA THR A 329 7.47 -7.28 13.96
C THR A 329 6.45 -6.72 14.97
N ILE A 330 5.75 -7.62 15.67
CA ILE A 330 4.70 -7.22 16.62
C ILE A 330 5.33 -6.58 17.85
N GLU A 331 6.40 -7.15 18.40
CA GLU A 331 7.11 -6.58 19.54
C GLU A 331 7.64 -5.18 19.24
N MET A 332 8.19 -4.96 18.04
CA MET A 332 8.69 -3.65 17.64
C MET A 332 7.56 -2.61 17.60
N VAL A 333 6.38 -2.97 17.08
CA VAL A 333 5.19 -2.10 17.08
C VAL A 333 4.68 -1.83 18.50
N LEU A 334 4.91 -2.75 19.44
CA LEU A 334 4.45 -2.64 20.83
C LEU A 334 5.43 -1.95 21.78
N THR A 335 6.71 -1.86 21.42
CA THR A 335 7.77 -1.45 22.36
C THR A 335 8.64 -0.30 21.86
N ASP A 336 8.76 -0.09 20.55
CA ASP A 336 9.58 0.97 19.99
C ASP A 336 8.77 2.26 19.81
N TYR A 337 9.18 3.31 20.52
CA TYR A 337 8.49 4.61 20.52
C TYR A 337 8.43 5.26 19.14
N ASP A 338 9.52 5.24 18.36
CA ASP A 338 9.55 5.86 17.03
C ASP A 338 8.61 5.12 16.07
N ILE A 339 8.49 3.79 16.18
CA ILE A 339 7.53 3.00 15.40
C ILE A 339 6.09 3.34 15.81
N GLN A 340 5.80 3.43 17.11
CA GLN A 340 4.46 3.79 17.60
C GLN A 340 4.01 5.17 17.12
N GLU A 341 4.88 6.18 17.23
CA GLU A 341 4.62 7.53 16.73
C GLU A 341 4.45 7.55 15.20
N ALA A 342 5.14 6.66 14.49
CA ALA A 342 5.06 6.53 13.05
C ALA A 342 3.78 5.86 12.55
N LEU A 343 3.07 5.07 13.37
CA LEU A 343 1.79 4.43 12.99
C LEU A 343 0.73 5.43 12.47
N VAL A 344 0.88 6.71 12.78
CA VAL A 344 -0.01 7.79 12.31
C VAL A 344 0.26 8.20 10.86
N GLY A 345 1.43 7.90 10.27
CA GLY A 345 1.79 8.43 8.95
C GLY A 345 2.44 7.44 7.99
N ILE A 346 2.82 6.25 8.46
CA ILE A 346 3.37 5.19 7.60
C ILE A 346 2.41 4.76 6.48
N PRO A 347 2.92 4.23 5.36
CA PRO A 347 2.06 3.71 4.29
C PRO A 347 1.18 2.56 4.78
N HIS A 348 0.00 2.46 4.16
CA HIS A 348 -0.97 1.39 4.45
C HIS A 348 -0.38 -0.02 4.31
N TYR A 349 0.64 -0.21 3.47
CA TYR A 349 1.37 -1.48 3.33
C TYR A 349 1.94 -1.99 4.66
N ILE A 350 2.57 -1.12 5.45
CA ILE A 350 3.19 -1.55 6.71
C ILE A 350 2.11 -1.99 7.69
N HIS A 351 0.99 -1.27 7.76
CA HIS A 351 -0.16 -1.70 8.54
C HIS A 351 -0.60 -3.11 8.12
N SER A 352 -0.91 -3.31 6.83
CA SER A 352 -1.30 -4.60 6.25
C SER A 352 -0.36 -5.75 6.65
N MET A 353 0.94 -5.52 6.55
CA MET A 353 1.97 -6.50 6.88
C MET A 353 2.07 -6.81 8.38
N VAL A 354 1.80 -5.84 9.27
CA VAL A 354 1.75 -6.09 10.72
C VAL A 354 0.55 -6.95 11.11
N ALA A 355 -0.65 -6.76 10.54
CA ALA A 355 -1.71 -7.74 10.80
C ALA A 355 -1.48 -9.06 10.10
N PHE A 356 -0.81 -9.09 8.94
CA PHE A 356 -0.37 -10.36 8.37
C PHE A 356 0.53 -11.12 9.36
N ALA A 357 1.46 -10.45 10.06
CA ALA A 357 2.26 -11.07 11.12
C ALA A 357 1.39 -11.62 12.26
N CYS A 358 0.39 -10.86 12.72
CA CYS A 358 -0.55 -11.31 13.75
C CYS A 358 -1.38 -12.53 13.29
N ALA A 359 -1.97 -12.45 12.09
CA ALA A 359 -2.76 -13.51 11.47
C ALA A 359 -1.93 -14.78 11.24
N PHE A 360 -0.69 -14.62 10.79
CA PHE A 360 0.29 -15.69 10.62
C PHE A 360 0.56 -16.39 11.95
N LEU A 361 0.90 -15.66 13.03
CA LEU A 361 1.13 -16.29 14.33
C LEU A 361 -0.11 -17.00 14.87
N LEU A 362 -1.31 -16.40 14.73
CA LEU A 362 -2.56 -17.05 15.07
C LEU A 362 -2.78 -18.33 14.26
N ASN A 363 -2.35 -18.39 13.00
CA ASN A 363 -2.41 -19.61 12.18
C ASN A 363 -1.40 -20.66 12.67
N ILE A 364 -0.18 -20.24 13.04
CA ILE A 364 0.83 -21.11 13.62
C ILE A 364 0.34 -21.72 14.94
N ALA A 365 -0.23 -20.94 15.85
CA ALA A 365 -0.81 -21.46 17.10
C ALA A 365 -1.94 -22.47 16.85
N SER A 366 -2.70 -22.31 15.76
CA SER A 366 -3.80 -23.22 15.41
C SER A 366 -3.34 -24.51 14.73
N GLN A 367 -2.34 -24.45 13.86
CA GLN A 367 -1.90 -25.59 13.04
C GLN A 367 -0.69 -26.33 13.63
N TYR A 368 0.12 -25.63 14.42
CA TYR A 368 1.39 -26.08 14.98
C TYR A 368 1.48 -25.69 16.46
N SER A 369 0.38 -25.91 17.20
CA SER A 369 0.21 -25.53 18.60
C SER A 369 1.42 -25.92 19.45
N GLY A 370 1.99 -24.92 20.14
CA GLY A 370 3.15 -25.07 21.01
C GLY A 370 4.47 -25.50 20.33
N GLN A 371 4.51 -25.73 19.01
CA GLN A 371 5.70 -26.26 18.34
C GLN A 371 6.79 -25.20 18.13
N TYR A 372 6.40 -24.00 17.68
CA TYR A 372 7.35 -22.92 17.36
C TYR A 372 7.28 -21.75 18.35
N ILE A 373 6.11 -21.51 18.92
CA ILE A 373 5.82 -20.44 19.88
C ILE A 373 4.65 -20.90 20.76
N SER A 374 4.61 -20.45 22.01
CA SER A 374 3.49 -20.78 22.89
C SER A 374 2.21 -20.07 22.44
N ASP A 375 1.09 -20.79 22.42
CA ASP A 375 -0.21 -20.25 22.01
C ASP A 375 -0.60 -19.04 22.88
N ALA A 376 -0.32 -19.11 24.18
CA ALA A 376 -0.56 -18.01 25.12
C ALA A 376 0.18 -16.72 24.73
N THR A 377 1.45 -16.84 24.32
CA THR A 377 2.24 -15.70 23.82
C THR A 377 1.62 -15.12 22.55
N VAL A 378 1.18 -15.96 21.61
CA VAL A 378 0.55 -15.51 20.38
C VAL A 378 -0.74 -14.71 20.67
N PHE A 379 -1.59 -15.23 21.55
CA PHE A 379 -2.83 -14.54 21.93
C PHE A 379 -2.55 -13.22 22.66
N ASP A 380 -1.57 -13.17 23.57
CA ASP A 380 -1.17 -11.94 24.27
C ASP A 380 -0.65 -10.88 23.28
N LEU A 381 0.33 -11.23 22.44
CA LEU A 381 0.93 -10.34 21.45
C LEU A 381 -0.13 -9.78 20.50
N THR A 382 -1.00 -10.64 19.98
CA THR A 382 -2.05 -10.19 19.05
C THR A 382 -3.07 -9.29 19.75
N THR A 383 -3.46 -9.61 20.99
CA THR A 383 -4.39 -8.77 21.78
C THR A 383 -3.79 -7.40 22.07
N ARG A 384 -2.50 -7.34 22.39
CA ARG A 384 -1.78 -6.08 22.61
C ARG A 384 -1.65 -5.28 21.31
N ALA A 385 -1.36 -5.94 20.18
CA ALA A 385 -1.28 -5.29 18.86
C ALA A 385 -2.63 -4.65 18.47
N VAL A 386 -3.74 -5.35 18.71
CA VAL A 386 -5.09 -4.81 18.55
C VAL A 386 -5.28 -3.55 19.40
N ARG A 387 -4.91 -3.58 20.69
CA ARG A 387 -5.01 -2.41 21.58
C ARG A 387 -4.18 -1.24 21.06
N GLN A 388 -2.96 -1.50 20.61
CA GLN A 388 -2.10 -0.47 20.00
C GLN A 388 -2.79 0.16 18.79
N PHE A 389 -3.30 -0.65 17.86
CA PHE A 389 -4.02 -0.19 16.67
C PHE A 389 -5.29 0.61 16.98
N ARG A 390 -6.03 0.23 18.02
CA ARG A 390 -7.20 0.99 18.50
C ARG A 390 -6.79 2.32 19.13
N SER A 391 -5.65 2.36 19.80
CA SER A 391 -5.15 3.57 20.48
C SER A 391 -4.46 4.57 19.54
N THR A 392 -4.08 4.15 18.32
CA THR A 392 -3.43 5.03 17.34
C THR A 392 -4.33 6.23 17.02
N PRO A 393 -3.86 7.47 17.20
CA PRO A 393 -4.68 8.68 17.09
C PRO A 393 -4.84 9.10 15.62
N VAL A 394 -5.67 8.38 14.87
CA VAL A 394 -5.97 8.64 13.45
C VAL A 394 -7.49 8.76 13.21
N GLY A 395 -7.89 9.07 11.98
CA GLY A 395 -9.29 9.08 11.59
C GLY A 395 -9.92 7.68 11.69
N LYS A 396 -11.22 7.61 11.97
CA LYS A 396 -12.01 6.38 12.12
C LYS A 396 -12.01 5.48 10.89
N TRP A 397 -11.76 6.04 9.72
CA TRP A 397 -11.69 5.32 8.43
C TRP A 397 -10.28 4.81 8.12
N HIS A 398 -9.31 5.09 8.98
CA HIS A 398 -7.93 4.66 8.81
C HIS A 398 -7.83 3.13 8.90
N LEU A 399 -7.01 2.55 8.03
CA LEU A 399 -6.87 1.10 7.88
C LEU A 399 -6.53 0.42 9.21
N VAL A 400 -5.71 1.05 10.05
CA VAL A 400 -5.30 0.52 11.36
C VAL A 400 -6.48 0.08 12.24
N HIS A 401 -7.61 0.79 12.20
CA HIS A 401 -8.79 0.44 13.00
C HIS A 401 -9.59 -0.72 12.40
N LEU A 402 -9.64 -0.81 11.07
CA LEU A 402 -10.26 -1.95 10.36
C LEU A 402 -9.48 -3.23 10.63
N MET A 403 -8.15 -3.13 10.64
CA MET A 403 -7.26 -4.24 10.93
C MET A 403 -7.39 -4.73 12.37
N ALA A 404 -7.55 -3.82 13.34
CA ALA A 404 -7.83 -4.18 14.72
C ALA A 404 -9.13 -5.00 14.83
N GLU A 405 -10.19 -4.58 14.14
CA GLU A 405 -11.46 -5.30 14.11
C GLU A 405 -11.34 -6.70 13.51
N GLY A 406 -10.64 -6.85 12.37
CA GLY A 406 -10.40 -8.15 11.76
C GLY A 406 -9.63 -9.10 12.69
N LEU A 407 -8.58 -8.59 13.35
CA LEU A 407 -7.80 -9.38 14.31
C LEU A 407 -8.59 -9.77 15.55
N GLU A 408 -9.46 -8.91 16.09
CA GLU A 408 -10.37 -9.23 17.19
C GLU A 408 -11.27 -10.42 16.85
N ARG A 409 -11.85 -10.43 15.64
CA ARG A 409 -12.68 -11.54 15.16
C ARG A 409 -11.87 -12.84 15.03
N MET A 410 -10.64 -12.76 14.53
CA MET A 410 -9.75 -13.92 14.44
C MET A 410 -9.39 -14.49 15.82
N ILE A 411 -9.09 -13.62 16.79
CA ILE A 411 -8.85 -14.00 18.18
C ILE A 411 -10.11 -14.67 18.76
N ALA A 412 -11.30 -14.11 18.57
CA ALA A 412 -12.53 -14.70 19.09
C ALA A 412 -12.81 -16.10 18.51
N LYS A 413 -12.58 -16.29 17.20
CA LYS A 413 -12.75 -17.57 16.52
C LYS A 413 -11.78 -18.65 17.01
N LYS A 414 -10.54 -18.26 17.36
CA LYS A 414 -9.47 -19.19 17.77
C LYS A 414 -9.33 -19.36 19.28
N GLY A 415 -9.71 -18.34 20.05
CA GLY A 415 -9.75 -18.35 21.51
C GLY A 415 -10.99 -19.04 22.09
N GLY A 416 -11.99 -19.34 21.25
CA GLY A 416 -13.04 -20.31 21.55
C GLY A 416 -12.45 -21.71 21.66
N SER A 417 -12.06 -22.09 22.87
CA SER A 417 -11.52 -23.42 23.23
C SER A 417 -12.31 -24.60 22.60
N PRO A 418 -11.65 -25.73 22.26
CA PRO A 418 -12.29 -26.96 21.76
C PRO A 418 -13.37 -27.55 22.69
N ALA A 419 -13.49 -27.08 23.94
CA ALA A 419 -14.60 -27.42 24.85
C ALA A 419 -15.98 -26.96 24.34
N ALA A 420 -16.06 -25.92 23.49
CA ALA A 420 -17.32 -25.45 22.92
C ALA A 420 -17.84 -26.33 21.75
N ARG A 421 -17.02 -27.24 21.23
CA ARG A 421 -17.42 -28.22 20.19
C ARG A 421 -18.10 -29.47 20.76
N MET A 422 -18.22 -29.61 22.09
CA MET A 422 -18.85 -30.76 22.75
C MET A 422 -20.26 -30.50 23.29
N LEU A 423 -20.98 -29.51 22.77
CA LEU A 423 -22.42 -29.43 22.99
C LEU A 423 -23.14 -30.23 21.90
N PRO A 424 -24.00 -31.21 22.24
CA PRO A 424 -24.75 -31.97 21.25
C PRO A 424 -25.58 -31.02 20.39
N SER A 425 -25.52 -31.20 19.08
CA SER A 425 -26.47 -30.63 18.14
C SER A 425 -27.89 -31.02 18.55
N LEU A 426 -28.63 -30.11 19.17
CA LEU A 426 -30.06 -30.22 19.27
C LEU A 426 -30.64 -29.95 17.88
N SER A 427 -30.95 -31.06 17.21
CA SER A 427 -31.81 -31.12 16.03
C SER A 427 -33.16 -30.46 16.34
N ASN A 428 -33.34 -29.22 15.91
CA ASN A 428 -34.67 -28.65 15.77
C ASN A 428 -35.20 -29.01 14.38
N GLU A 429 -35.71 -30.23 14.28
CA GLU A 429 -36.81 -30.53 13.36
C GLU A 429 -38.05 -29.77 13.82
N THR A 430 -38.38 -28.68 13.14
CA THR A 430 -39.75 -28.17 13.09
C THR A 430 -40.05 -27.69 11.67
N SER A 431 -40.56 -28.64 10.89
CA SER A 431 -41.73 -28.53 10.02
C SER A 431 -42.03 -27.16 9.40
N ARG A 432 -41.72 -27.00 8.11
CA ARG A 432 -42.43 -26.07 7.21
C ARG A 432 -43.23 -26.88 6.19
N PRO A 433 -44.53 -26.61 5.99
CA PRO A 433 -45.31 -27.26 4.94
C PRO A 433 -45.08 -26.60 3.58
N SER A 434 -45.26 -27.40 2.54
CA SER A 434 -44.90 -27.17 1.13
C SER A 434 -45.99 -26.43 0.32
N ALA A 435 -45.51 -25.51 -0.54
CA ALA A 435 -46.05 -25.10 -1.88
C ALA A 435 -47.34 -24.23 -1.95
N PRO A 436 -47.64 -23.50 -3.07
CA PRO A 436 -47.04 -23.56 -4.41
C PRO A 436 -46.73 -22.21 -5.13
N ASN A 437 -46.15 -22.35 -6.33
CA ASN A 437 -45.83 -21.34 -7.36
C ASN A 437 -46.79 -20.13 -7.48
N GLY A 438 -46.18 -18.95 -7.67
CA GLY A 438 -46.83 -17.76 -8.22
C GLY A 438 -45.79 -16.72 -8.63
N SER A 439 -45.71 -16.46 -9.93
CA SER A 439 -44.98 -15.34 -10.55
C SER A 439 -45.57 -14.01 -10.11
N GLU A 440 -44.76 -13.04 -9.69
CA GLU A 440 -44.93 -11.64 -10.09
C GLU A 440 -43.75 -10.74 -9.71
N LEU A 441 -43.48 -9.84 -10.64
CA LEU A 441 -42.55 -8.71 -10.62
C LEU A 441 -42.85 -7.77 -9.44
N ASN A 442 -41.82 -7.26 -8.73
CA ASN A 442 -41.79 -5.87 -8.27
C ASN A 442 -40.46 -5.46 -7.57
N THR A 443 -39.85 -4.41 -8.15
CA THR A 443 -39.14 -3.27 -7.54
C THR A 443 -38.09 -3.49 -6.44
N PRO A 444 -36.81 -3.08 -6.64
CA PRO A 444 -35.83 -3.06 -5.56
C PRO A 444 -36.03 -1.82 -4.68
N MET A 445 -36.35 -2.06 -3.41
CA MET A 445 -36.24 -1.09 -2.34
C MET A 445 -34.78 -0.71 -2.12
N THR A 446 -34.49 0.59 -2.24
CA THR A 446 -33.24 1.25 -1.94
C THR A 446 -33.00 1.25 -0.43
N GLY A 447 -31.94 0.59 0.02
CA GLY A 447 -31.56 0.58 1.43
C GLY A 447 -30.61 -0.54 1.84
N GLY A 448 -29.55 -0.77 1.05
CA GLY A 448 -28.51 -1.75 1.37
C GLY A 448 -27.30 -1.11 2.05
N SER A 449 -26.96 -1.56 3.25
CA SER A 449 -25.76 -1.21 3.99
C SER A 449 -24.50 -1.52 3.18
N TYR A 450 -23.77 -0.49 2.75
CA TYR A 450 -22.48 -0.57 2.05
C TYR A 450 -21.33 -1.17 2.90
N GLY A 451 -21.63 -1.71 4.09
CA GLY A 451 -20.63 -2.30 5.00
C GLY A 451 -20.43 -3.80 4.84
N ASP A 452 -21.45 -4.57 4.43
CA ASP A 452 -21.39 -6.03 4.59
C ASP A 452 -20.54 -6.75 3.52
N ASN A 453 -20.39 -6.20 2.32
CA ASN A 453 -19.55 -6.81 1.27
C ASN A 453 -18.04 -6.61 1.45
N PHE A 454 -17.59 -5.71 2.35
CA PHE A 454 -16.16 -5.52 2.62
C PHE A 454 -15.52 -6.69 3.39
N PHE A 455 -16.32 -7.55 4.03
CA PHE A 455 -15.85 -8.53 5.02
C PHE A 455 -15.69 -9.97 4.49
N SER A 456 -16.23 -10.28 3.31
CA SER A 456 -16.20 -11.63 2.72
C SER A 456 -14.77 -12.16 2.49
N GLY A 457 -13.82 -11.29 2.15
CA GLY A 457 -12.43 -11.66 1.90
C GLY A 457 -11.64 -12.17 3.11
N PHE A 458 -12.13 -11.91 4.34
CA PHE A 458 -11.45 -12.38 5.56
C PHE A 458 -11.78 -13.85 5.90
N ASP A 459 -12.87 -14.41 5.36
CA ASP A 459 -13.38 -15.72 5.74
C ASP A 459 -12.65 -16.90 5.04
N ASP A 460 -12.06 -16.66 3.87
CA ASP A 460 -11.33 -17.67 3.07
C ASP A 460 -9.85 -17.86 3.50
N ALA A 461 -9.55 -17.66 4.78
CA ALA A 461 -8.20 -17.66 5.36
C ALA A 461 -7.49 -19.05 5.43
N TYR A 462 -7.75 -19.95 4.48
CA TYR A 462 -7.16 -21.31 4.46
C TYR A 462 -5.96 -21.46 3.52
N ASN A 463 -5.62 -20.44 2.73
CA ASN A 463 -4.45 -20.46 1.86
C ASN A 463 -3.35 -19.56 2.41
N LEU A 464 -2.19 -20.15 2.63
CA LEU A 464 -0.99 -19.54 3.22
C LEU A 464 -0.28 -18.52 2.30
N GLY A 465 -0.92 -18.11 1.21
CA GLY A 465 -0.57 -16.95 0.42
C GLY A 465 -1.08 -15.67 1.08
N THR A 466 -0.29 -14.60 1.01
CA THR A 466 -0.72 -13.23 1.33
C THR A 466 -2.01 -12.81 0.60
N SER A 467 -2.34 -13.51 -0.50
CA SER A 467 -3.49 -13.28 -1.38
C SER A 467 -4.86 -13.44 -0.72
N SER A 468 -5.06 -14.37 0.22
CA SER A 468 -6.40 -14.59 0.80
C SER A 468 -6.72 -13.57 1.90
N PHE A 469 -5.71 -13.13 2.66
CA PHE A 469 -5.89 -12.22 3.79
C PHE A 469 -6.37 -10.82 3.40
N LEU A 470 -6.15 -10.38 2.15
CA LEU A 470 -6.37 -9.00 1.69
C LEU A 470 -7.17 -8.89 0.38
N ASN A 471 -7.85 -9.94 -0.06
CA ASN A 471 -8.80 -9.83 -1.18
C ASN A 471 -10.04 -9.07 -0.69
N PHE A 472 -9.94 -7.75 -0.59
CA PHE A 472 -11.10 -6.89 -0.42
C PHE A 472 -11.87 -6.88 -1.75
N ASP A 473 -13.17 -7.19 -1.69
CA ASP A 473 -14.05 -7.05 -2.84
C ASP A 473 -14.08 -5.56 -3.23
N THR A 474 -13.39 -5.21 -4.31
CA THR A 474 -13.45 -3.86 -4.88
C THR A 474 -14.80 -3.75 -5.59
N GLY A 475 -15.82 -3.40 -4.81
CA GLY A 475 -17.22 -3.32 -5.24
C GLY A 475 -17.35 -2.85 -6.68
N THR A 476 -18.12 -3.62 -7.45
CA THR A 476 -18.51 -3.36 -8.83
C THR A 476 -18.75 -1.88 -9.07
N ILE A 477 -17.98 -1.29 -9.98
CA ILE A 477 -18.17 0.07 -10.48
C ILE A 477 -19.46 0.07 -11.30
N ASP A 478 -20.58 0.41 -10.69
CA ASP A 478 -21.79 0.78 -11.43
C ASP A 478 -21.58 2.18 -12.00
N LEU A 479 -21.17 2.25 -13.27
CA LEU A 479 -21.21 3.47 -14.07
C LEU A 479 -22.62 3.62 -14.66
N ASP A 480 -23.61 3.89 -13.82
CA ASP A 480 -24.93 4.31 -14.28
C ASP A 480 -24.86 5.75 -14.77
N PHE A 481 -24.46 5.91 -16.04
CA PHE A 481 -24.66 7.15 -16.80
C PHE A 481 -26.10 7.20 -17.32
N ALA A 482 -27.04 7.50 -16.43
CA ALA A 482 -28.36 7.94 -16.84
C ALA A 482 -28.31 9.45 -17.15
N GLY A 483 -28.21 9.79 -18.44
CA GLY A 483 -28.60 11.11 -18.92
C GLY A 483 -27.65 11.73 -19.94
N PHE A 484 -27.69 11.24 -21.18
CA PHE A 484 -27.75 12.07 -22.38
C PHE A 484 -28.35 11.21 -23.51
N SER A 485 -29.64 11.41 -23.79
CA SER A 485 -30.23 11.03 -25.07
C SER A 485 -29.90 12.10 -26.09
N PHE A 486 -29.11 11.74 -27.10
CA PHE A 486 -29.35 11.92 -28.54
C PHE A 486 -28.05 11.65 -29.29
#